data_AF-A0AB37MWT4-F1
#
_entry.id   AF-A0AB37MWT4-F1
#
_cell.length_a   1.000
_cell.length_b   1.000
_cell.length_c   1.000
_cell.angle_alpha   90.00
_cell.angle_beta   90.00
_cell.angle_gamma   90.00
#
_symmetry.space_group_name_H-M   'P 1'
#
loop_
_entity.id
_entity.type
_entity.pdbx_description
1 polymer ?
#
loop_
_entity_poly.entity_id
_entity_poly.type
_entity_poly.pdbx_seq_one_letter_code
_entity_poly.pdbx_strand_id
1 'polypeptide(L)'
;MNDKIKINLQMAGASYPLTINREDEEMVREAAKQVDIRLNAYREHYQNVSLERIIAMVAYQFALENLQLKDRNDTEPYTAKIKELTEVLETYFKEQ
;
A
#
# COMPACT_ATOMS: atom_id res chain seq x y z
N MET A 1 -11.67 12.59 20.98
CA MET A 1 -10.78 12.15 22.06
C MET A 1 -9.40 11.91 21.46
N ASN A 2 -8.33 12.24 22.19
CA ASN A 2 -6.96 12.27 21.68
C ASN A 2 -6.38 10.84 21.66
N ASP A 3 -6.88 9.99 20.75
CA ASP A 3 -6.64 8.54 20.73
C ASP A 3 -5.28 8.17 20.11
N LYS A 4 -4.26 8.97 20.43
CA LYS A 4 -2.88 8.76 19.98
C LYS A 4 -2.10 8.01 21.04
N ILE A 5 -1.43 6.94 20.61
CA ILE A 5 -0.58 6.11 21.45
C ILE A 5 0.87 6.22 20.97
N LYS A 6 1.80 6.07 21.91
CA LYS A 6 3.23 5.91 21.59
C LYS A 6 3.54 4.42 21.50
N ILE A 7 4.12 4.01 20.38
CA ILE A 7 4.59 2.64 20.15
C ILE A 7 6.07 2.64 19.80
N ASN A 8 6.74 1.51 20.05
CA ASN A 8 8.07 1.24 19.50
C ASN A 8 7.91 0.27 18.34
N LEU A 9 8.11 0.77 17.12
CA LEU A 9 8.04 0.00 15.89
C LEU A 9 9.39 -0.66 15.63
N GLN A 10 9.43 -1.99 15.58
CA GLN A 10 10.63 -2.75 15.22
C GLN A 10 10.63 -3.00 13.71
N MET A 11 11.69 -2.59 13.02
CA MET A 11 11.90 -2.91 11.60
C MET A 11 13.39 -2.81 11.24
N ALA A 12 13.85 -3.65 10.33
CA ALA A 12 15.23 -3.72 9.85
C ALA A 12 16.28 -3.91 10.96
N GLY A 13 15.88 -4.49 12.11
CA GLY A 13 16.75 -4.64 13.29
C GLY A 13 16.90 -3.36 14.13
N ALA A 14 16.11 -2.32 13.86
CA ALA A 14 16.09 -1.08 14.61
C ALA A 14 14.71 -0.79 15.22
N SER A 15 14.71 -0.10 16.36
CA SER A 15 13.52 0.29 17.10
C SER A 15 13.24 1.78 16.90
N TYR A 16 12.08 2.11 16.35
CA TYR A 16 11.66 3.48 16.07
C TYR A 16 10.47 3.88 16.97
N PRO A 17 10.63 4.85 17.88
CA PRO A 17 9.52 5.37 18.66
C PRO A 17 8.61 6.24 17.78
N LEU A 18 7.33 5.86 17.67
CA LEU A 18 6.33 6.56 16.86
C LEU A 18 5.08 6.88 17.68
N THR A 19 4.42 7.99 17.35
CA THR A 19 3.11 8.34 17.91
C THR A 19 2.07 8.21 16.80
N ILE A 20 1.12 7.29 16.95
CA ILE A 20 0.11 6.96 15.94
C ILE A 20 -1.29 6.96 16.55
N ASN A 21 -2.33 6.95 15.73
CA ASN A 21 -3.68 6.71 16.24
C ASN A 21 -3.81 5.24 16.64
N ARG A 22 -4.59 4.96 17.69
CA ARG A 22 -4.81 3.61 18.19
C ARG A 22 -5.45 2.68 17.13
N GLU A 23 -6.33 3.22 16.29
CA GLU A 23 -6.97 2.48 15.19
C GLU A 23 -5.98 2.00 14.12
N ASP A 24 -4.85 2.70 13.94
CA ASP A 24 -3.84 2.39 12.94
C ASP A 24 -2.79 1.38 13.44
N GLU A 25 -2.80 1.01 14.73
CA GLU A 25 -1.69 0.25 15.35
C GLU A 25 -1.42 -1.07 14.64
N GLU A 26 -2.47 -1.85 14.39
CA GLU A 26 -2.34 -3.15 13.73
C GLU A 26 -1.76 -3.01 12.33
N MET A 27 -2.29 -2.05 11.55
CA MET A 27 -1.83 -1.78 10.19
C MET A 27 -0.36 -1.32 10.17
N VAL A 28 0.04 -0.44 11.08
CA VAL A 28 1.42 0.06 11.18
C VAL A 28 2.38 -1.07 11.53
N ARG A 29 2.00 -1.97 12.45
CA ARG A 29 2.83 -3.13 12.81
C ARG A 29 2.93 -4.14 11.68
N GLU A 30 1.83 -4.42 10.99
CA GLU A 30 1.86 -5.32 9.85
C GLU A 30 2.72 -4.74 8.72
N ALA A 31 2.66 -3.43 8.46
CA ALA A 31 3.54 -2.78 7.49
C ALA A 31 5.04 -2.96 7.83
N ALA A 32 5.43 -2.79 9.10
CA ALA A 32 6.80 -3.04 9.55
C ALA A 32 7.23 -4.51 9.36
N LYS A 33 6.35 -5.46 9.68
CA LYS A 33 6.59 -6.89 9.47
C LYS A 33 6.76 -7.22 7.97
N GLN A 34 5.98 -6.59 7.10
CA GLN A 34 6.10 -6.76 5.64
C GLN A 34 7.46 -6.28 5.11
N VAL A 35 8.01 -5.20 5.70
CA VAL A 35 9.38 -4.74 5.40
C VAL A 35 10.39 -5.81 5.82
N ASP A 36 10.29 -6.34 7.05
CA ASP A 36 11.23 -7.34 7.56
C ASP A 36 11.22 -8.64 6.75
N ILE A 37 10.04 -9.12 6.36
CA ILE A 37 9.90 -10.31 5.52
C ILE A 37 10.64 -10.12 4.18
N ARG A 38 10.38 -9.01 3.48
CA ARG A 38 11.05 -8.72 2.20
C ARG A 38 12.53 -8.51 2.39
N LEU A 39 12.93 -7.73 3.40
CA LEU A 39 14.33 -7.48 3.72
C LEU A 39 15.11 -8.79 3.93
N ASN A 40 14.54 -9.72 4.70
CA ASN A 40 15.16 -11.02 4.95
C ASN A 40 15.24 -11.88 3.68
N ALA A 41 14.18 -11.93 2.87
CA ALA A 41 14.21 -12.63 1.59
C ALA A 41 15.33 -12.10 0.67
N TYR A 42 15.49 -10.79 0.56
CA TYR A 42 16.58 -10.21 -0.22
C TYR A 42 17.96 -10.49 0.40
N ARG A 43 18.10 -10.49 1.73
CA ARG A 43 19.37 -10.86 2.39
C ARG A 43 19.78 -12.30 2.10
N GLU A 44 18.82 -13.22 2.06
CA GLU A 44 19.08 -14.63 1.71
C GLU A 44 19.55 -14.77 0.26
N HIS A 45 18.93 -14.04 -0.67
CA HIS A 45 19.28 -14.08 -2.10
C HIS A 45 20.55 -13.28 -2.45
N TYR A 46 20.83 -12.17 -1.76
CA TYR A 46 21.90 -11.22 -2.08
C TYR A 46 22.89 -11.07 -0.92
N GLN A 47 23.67 -12.14 -0.67
CA GLN A 47 24.58 -12.23 0.49
C GLN A 47 25.73 -11.19 0.48
N ASN A 48 26.12 -10.68 -0.69
CA ASN A 48 27.24 -9.74 -0.85
C ASN A 48 26.80 -8.28 -1.15
N VAL A 49 25.53 -7.96 -0.93
CA VAL A 49 24.99 -6.61 -1.17
C VAL A 49 24.87 -5.88 0.17
N SER A 50 25.27 -4.61 0.21
CA SER A 50 25.15 -3.81 1.44
C SER A 50 23.68 -3.65 1.85
N LEU A 51 23.46 -3.53 3.16
CA LEU A 51 22.12 -3.38 3.72
C LEU A 51 21.35 -2.20 3.10
N GLU A 52 22.02 -1.07 2.84
CA GLU A 52 21.39 0.11 2.23
C GLU A 52 20.87 -0.18 0.82
N ARG A 53 21.64 -0.94 0.02
CA ARG A 53 21.21 -1.34 -1.32
C ARG A 53 20.05 -2.31 -1.27
N ILE A 54 20.04 -3.22 -0.30
CA ILE A 54 18.90 -4.12 -0.09
C ILE A 54 17.65 -3.32 0.29
N ILE A 55 17.77 -2.36 1.22
CA ILE A 55 16.65 -1.48 1.60
C ILE A 55 16.12 -0.72 0.38
N ALA A 56 17.00 -0.23 -0.50
CA ALA A 56 16.61 0.43 -1.74
C ALA A 56 15.85 -0.51 -2.69
N MET A 57 16.26 -1.78 -2.80
CA MET A 57 15.53 -2.78 -3.60
C MET A 57 14.15 -3.10 -3.02
N VAL A 58 14.04 -3.20 -1.69
CA VAL A 58 12.76 -3.41 -1.01
C VAL A 58 11.84 -2.20 -1.23
N ALA A 59 12.36 -0.97 -1.13
CA ALA A 59 11.60 0.24 -1.42
C ALA A 59 11.13 0.30 -2.88
N TYR A 60 12.00 -0.06 -3.84
CA TYR A 60 11.64 -0.18 -5.26
C TYR A 60 10.50 -1.19 -5.46
N GLN A 61 10.59 -2.37 -4.83
CA GLN A 61 9.58 -3.41 -4.94
C GLN A 61 8.22 -2.93 -4.42
N PHE A 62 8.19 -2.25 -3.27
CA PHE A 62 6.96 -1.65 -2.74
C PHE A 62 6.38 -0.58 -3.67
N ALA A 63 7.22 0.27 -4.27
CA ALA A 63 6.77 1.28 -5.22
C ALA A 63 6.17 0.64 -6.49
N LEU A 64 6.81 -0.42 -7.00
CA LEU A 64 6.32 -1.17 -8.15
C LEU A 64 4.96 -1.83 -7.85
N GLU A 65 4.83 -2.52 -6.72
CA GLU A 65 3.56 -3.12 -6.27
C GLU A 65 2.47 -2.06 -6.09
N ASN A 66 2.79 -0.89 -5.54
CA ASN A 66 1.85 0.21 -5.39
C ASN A 66 1.33 0.72 -6.75
N LEU A 67 2.21 0.85 -7.74
CA LEU A 67 1.84 1.28 -9.10
C LEU A 67 0.96 0.22 -9.79
N GLN A 68 1.31 -1.06 -9.66
CA GLN A 68 0.51 -2.16 -10.22
C GLN A 68 -0.89 -2.25 -9.58
N LEU A 69 -1.00 -2.01 -8.27
CA LEU A 69 -2.29 -1.98 -7.58
C LEU A 69 -3.14 -0.78 -8.00
N LYS A 70 -2.53 0.38 -8.25
CA LYS A 70 -3.23 1.55 -8.78
C LYS A 70 -3.80 1.29 -10.17
N ASP A 71 -3.01 0.65 -11.04
CA ASP A 71 -3.44 0.29 -12.39
C ASP A 71 -4.59 -0.73 -12.38
N ARG A 72 -4.52 -1.76 -11.53
CA ARG A 72 -5.59 -2.76 -11.37
C ARG A 72 -6.88 -2.21 -10.77
N ASN A 73 -6.75 -1.21 -9.89
CA ASN A 73 -7.88 -0.57 -9.23
C ASN A 73 -8.37 0.68 -9.98
N ASP A 74 -8.01 0.85 -11.25
CA ASP A 74 -8.59 1.90 -12.08
C ASP A 74 -10.09 1.63 -12.29
N THR A 75 -10.91 2.40 -11.57
CA THR A 75 -12.38 2.32 -11.65
C THR A 75 -12.98 3.28 -12.67
N GLU A 76 -12.16 4.13 -13.31
CA GLU A 76 -12.60 5.08 -14.32
C GLU A 76 -13.34 4.39 -15.49
N PRO A 77 -12.84 3.26 -16.05
CA PRO A 77 -13.52 2.58 -17.16
C PRO A 77 -14.93 2.09 -16.78
N TYR A 78 -15.11 1.55 -15.57
CA TYR A 78 -16.42 1.10 -15.10
C TYR A 78 -17.37 2.28 -14.89
N THR A 79 -16.87 3.37 -14.32
CA THR A 79 -17.65 4.59 -14.10
C THR A 79 -18.11 5.21 -15.42
N ALA A 80 -17.22 5.26 -16.42
CA ALA A 80 -17.53 5.73 -17.76
C ALA A 80 -18.63 4.87 -18.41
N LYS A 81 -18.52 3.53 -18.31
CA LYS A 81 -19.52 2.63 -18.89
C LYS A 81 -20.88 2.73 -18.20
N ILE A 82 -20.92 2.88 -16.88
CA ILE A 82 -22.16 3.10 -16.12
C ILE A 82 -22.82 4.41 -16.55
N LYS A 83 -22.03 5.47 -16.76
CA LYS A 83 -22.55 6.76 -17.22
C LYS A 83 -23.14 6.66 -18.62
N GLU A 84 -22.45 6.01 -19.55
CA GLU A 84 -22.95 5.75 -20.90
C GLU A 84 -24.27 4.97 -20.89
N LEU A 85 -24.36 3.92 -20.07
CA LEU A 85 -25.59 3.14 -19.91
C LEU A 85 -26.74 3.98 -19.31
N THR A 86 -26.43 4.84 -18.34
CA THR A 86 -27.41 5.77 -17.76
C THR A 86 -27.93 6.74 -18.82
N GLU A 87 -27.05 7.32 -19.64
CA GLU A 87 -27.43 8.25 -20.72
C GLU A 87 -28.32 7.57 -21.78
N VAL A 88 -28.02 6.31 -22.15
CA VAL A 88 -28.87 5.52 -23.06
C VAL A 88 -30.26 5.31 -22.47
N LEU A 89 -30.36 4.92 -21.20
CA LEU A 89 -31.65 4.72 -20.52
C LEU A 89 -32.44 6.03 -20.41
N GLU A 90 -31.79 7.13 -20.02
CA GLU A 90 -32.43 8.44 -19.94
C GLU A 90 -32.96 8.91 -21.30
N THR A 91 -32.23 8.63 -22.38
CA THR A 91 -32.66 8.97 -23.74
C THR A 91 -33.89 8.16 -24.12
N TYR A 92 -33.86 6.84 -23.90
CA TYR A 92 -35.00 5.95 -24.16
C TYR A 92 -36.27 6.37 -23.39
N PHE A 93 -36.12 6.77 -22.12
CA PHE A 93 -37.26 7.23 -21.31
C PHE A 93 -37.77 8.63 -21.66
N LYS A 94 -36.99 9.47 -22.35
CA LYS A 94 -37.42 10.79 -22.85
C LYS A 94 -38.12 10.72 -24.20
N GLU A 95 -37.88 9.66 -24.97
CA GLU A 95 -38.50 9.42 -26.29
C GLU A 95 -39.86 8.68 -26.21
N GLN A 96 -40.27 8.28 -25.00
CA GLN A 96 -41.62 7.81 -24.66
C GLN A 96 -42.45 8.93 -24.04
#